data_AF-A0A9D5WBJ6-F1
#
_entry.id   AF-A0A9D5WBJ6-F1
#
_cell.length_a   1.000
_cell.length_b   1.000
_cell.length_c   1.000
_cell.angle_alpha   90.00
_cell.angle_beta   90.00
_cell.angle_gamma   90.00
#
_symmetry.space_group_name_H-M   'P 1'
#
loop_
_entity.id
_entity.type
_entity.pdbx_description
1 polymer ?
#
loop_
_entity_poly.entity_id
_entity_poly.type
_entity_poly.pdbx_seq_one_letter_code
_entity_poly.pdbx_strand_id
1 'polypeptide(L)'
;MNCWEIKKCSEDERSACPVFIKESDVVNCWDVLKCEESKRNACVAFINNNGQECWKLTGTLCHGNVIDEFKEKIKQCRKCEFFTKYAKRPM
;
A
#
# COMPACT_ATOMS: atom_id res chain seq x y z
N MET A 1 -2.60 -35.60 -5.67
CA MET A 1 -1.77 -35.55 -6.90
C MET A 1 -1.65 -34.09 -7.24
N ASN A 2 -0.51 -33.52 -6.87
CA ASN A 2 -0.32 -32.07 -6.81
C ASN A 2 0.73 -31.76 -7.87
N CYS A 3 0.70 -30.55 -8.41
CA CYS A 3 1.47 -30.09 -9.56
C CYS A 3 3.00 -29.95 -9.29
N TRP A 4 3.57 -30.87 -8.51
CA TRP A 4 4.96 -30.86 -8.01
C TRP A 4 5.78 -32.02 -8.58
N GLU A 5 5.16 -32.99 -9.25
CA GLU A 5 5.87 -34.11 -9.90
C GLU A 5 6.13 -33.90 -11.41
N ILE A 6 5.60 -32.83 -12.01
CA ILE A 6 5.64 -32.66 -13.47
C ILE A 6 6.31 -31.33 -13.80
N LYS A 7 7.63 -31.40 -13.91
CA LYS A 7 8.59 -30.49 -14.59
C LYS A 7 9.63 -29.87 -13.66
N LYS A 8 10.85 -30.39 -13.83
CA LYS A 8 12.11 -29.70 -13.54
C LYS A 8 12.06 -28.30 -14.17
N CYS A 9 12.00 -27.27 -13.33
CA CYS A 9 12.19 -25.89 -13.76
C CYS A 9 13.54 -25.43 -13.19
N SER A 10 14.47 -25.07 -14.06
CA SER A 10 15.81 -24.62 -13.68
C SER A 10 15.76 -23.24 -13.02
N GLU A 11 16.76 -22.94 -12.18
CA GLU A 11 16.83 -21.75 -11.30
C GLU A 11 16.74 -20.38 -11.99
N ASP A 12 16.78 -20.31 -13.33
CA ASP A 12 16.87 -19.04 -14.08
C ASP A 12 15.52 -18.51 -14.61
N GLU A 13 14.42 -19.27 -14.56
CA GLU A 13 13.11 -18.86 -15.13
C GLU A 13 12.03 -18.56 -14.06
N ARG A 14 12.44 -18.04 -12.90
CA ARG A 14 11.54 -17.68 -11.79
C ARG A 14 10.54 -16.56 -12.13
N SER A 15 10.72 -15.91 -13.27
CA SER A 15 9.93 -14.75 -13.73
C SER A 15 8.63 -15.13 -14.45
N ALA A 16 8.36 -16.41 -14.70
CA ALA A 16 7.16 -16.86 -15.42
C ALA A 16 6.12 -17.62 -14.56
N CYS A 17 6.37 -17.84 -13.27
CA CYS A 17 5.35 -18.41 -12.38
C CYS A 17 4.34 -17.34 -11.94
N PRO A 18 3.02 -17.62 -11.92
CA PRO A 18 2.01 -16.70 -11.42
C PRO A 18 2.18 -16.50 -9.90
N VAL A 19 2.96 -15.47 -9.59
CA VAL A 19 2.96 -14.61 -8.40
C VAL A 19 2.76 -15.33 -7.07
N PHE A 20 3.85 -15.91 -6.54
CA PHE A 20 4.07 -15.90 -5.10
C PHE A 20 4.24 -14.43 -4.69
N ILE A 21 3.16 -13.78 -4.24
CA ILE A 21 3.26 -12.51 -3.52
C ILE A 21 4.08 -12.84 -2.28
N LYS A 22 5.35 -12.42 -2.21
CA LYS A 22 6.09 -12.51 -0.95
C LYS A 22 5.35 -11.63 0.06
N GLU A 23 5.10 -12.17 1.24
CA GLU A 23 4.49 -11.50 2.39
C GLU A 23 5.22 -10.21 2.82
N SER A 24 6.41 -9.97 2.25
CA SER A 24 7.31 -8.85 2.57
C SER A 24 7.00 -7.52 1.85
N ASP A 25 5.93 -7.42 1.06
CA ASP A 25 5.56 -6.20 0.31
C ASP A 25 4.45 -5.36 1.00
N VAL A 26 4.28 -5.53 2.31
CA VAL A 26 3.34 -4.71 3.11
C VAL A 26 3.95 -3.34 3.36
N VAL A 27 3.82 -2.45 2.39
CA VAL A 27 4.33 -1.06 2.45
C VAL A 27 3.25 -0.12 3.00
N ASN A 28 3.55 0.59 4.09
CA ASN A 28 2.65 1.59 4.65
C ASN A 28 2.90 2.98 4.06
N CYS A 29 1.86 3.81 4.04
CA CYS A 29 1.97 5.16 3.50
C CYS A 29 2.98 6.04 4.23
N TRP A 30 3.13 5.90 5.55
CA TRP A 30 4.04 6.73 6.33
C TRP A 30 5.52 6.37 6.16
N ASP A 31 5.83 5.12 5.80
CA ASP A 31 7.19 4.68 5.46
C ASP A 31 7.63 5.29 4.12
N VAL A 32 6.71 5.33 3.14
CA VAL A 32 6.97 5.90 1.81
C VAL A 32 7.00 7.43 1.85
N LEU A 33 6.02 8.04 2.52
CA LEU A 33 5.90 9.50 2.62
C LEU A 33 6.82 10.11 3.69
N LYS A 34 7.59 9.27 4.42
CA LYS A 34 8.51 9.66 5.49
C LYS A 34 7.87 10.63 6.48
N CYS A 35 6.68 10.28 6.99
CA CYS A 35 5.94 11.16 7.88
C CYS A 35 6.63 11.30 9.26
N GLU A 36 6.69 12.53 9.79
CA GLU A 36 7.16 12.80 11.16
C GLU A 36 6.30 12.09 12.21
N GLU A 37 6.87 11.73 13.37
CA GLU A 37 6.14 11.04 14.44
C GLU A 37 4.91 11.81 14.92
N SER A 38 5.02 13.13 15.07
CA SER A 38 3.89 13.98 15.49
C SER A 38 2.70 13.88 14.51
N LYS A 39 2.98 13.78 13.20
CA LYS A 39 1.95 13.62 12.16
C LYS A 39 1.42 12.20 12.10
N ARG A 40 2.26 11.19 12.37
CA ARG A 40 1.86 9.78 12.45
C ARG A 40 0.87 9.55 13.60
N ASN A 41 1.17 10.03 14.80
CA ASN A 41 0.30 9.88 15.97
C ASN A 41 -1.06 10.59 15.82
N ALA A 42 -1.13 11.64 15.01
CA ALA A 42 -2.38 12.33 14.69
C ALA A 42 -3.16 11.70 13.52
N CYS A 43 -2.58 10.74 12.79
CA CYS A 43 -3.18 10.18 11.59
C CYS A 43 -4.01 8.93 11.91
N VAL A 44 -5.30 8.96 11.54
CA VAL A 44 -6.23 7.84 11.71
C VAL A 44 -5.73 6.55 11.03
N ALA A 45 -5.02 6.67 9.90
CA ALA A 45 -4.45 5.51 9.21
C ALA A 45 -3.33 4.82 10.01
N PHE A 46 -2.54 5.57 10.76
CA PHE A 46 -1.49 5.03 11.61
C PHE A 46 -2.07 4.40 12.87
N ILE A 47 -3.02 5.07 13.52
CA ILE A 47 -3.72 4.56 14.73
C ILE A 47 -4.43 3.23 14.44
N ASN A 48 -5.07 3.11 13.28
CA ASN A 48 -5.75 1.88 12.87
C ASN A 48 -4.83 0.87 12.15
N ASN A 49 -3.53 1.16 12.06
CA ASN A 49 -2.54 0.36 11.34
C ASN A 49 -2.93 0.03 9.88
N ASN A 50 -3.72 0.90 9.25
CA ASN A 50 -4.26 0.76 7.90
C ASN A 50 -3.49 1.64 6.91
N GLY A 51 -2.15 1.55 6.94
CA GLY A 51 -1.27 2.32 6.07
C GLY A 51 -1.41 1.96 4.59
N GLN A 52 -1.71 0.70 4.30
CA GLN A 52 -1.88 0.18 2.94
C GLN A 52 -3.12 0.73 2.23
N GLU A 53 -4.17 0.97 3.00
CA GLU A 53 -5.47 1.42 2.54
C GLU A 53 -5.80 2.80 3.10
N CYS A 54 -4.76 3.60 3.36
CA CYS A 54 -4.92 4.92 3.95
C CYS A 54 -5.88 5.80 3.14
N TRP A 55 -5.98 5.59 1.82
CA TRP A 55 -6.89 6.28 0.91
C TRP A 55 -8.38 6.00 1.16
N LYS A 56 -8.74 4.91 1.83
CA LYS A 56 -10.14 4.56 2.18
C LYS A 56 -10.64 5.30 3.43
N LEU A 57 -9.72 5.69 4.31
CA LEU A 57 -10.06 6.35 5.58
C LEU A 57 -10.34 7.83 5.34
N THR A 58 -11.16 8.48 6.16
CA THR A 58 -11.27 9.95 6.22
C THR A 58 -10.56 10.47 7.47
N GLY A 59 -10.31 11.78 7.55
CA GLY A 59 -9.63 12.38 8.72
C GLY A 59 -8.14 12.02 8.82
N THR A 60 -7.52 11.52 7.75
CA THR A 60 -6.07 11.28 7.74
C THR A 60 -5.31 12.57 7.52
N LEU A 61 -4.14 12.66 8.15
CA LEU A 61 -3.24 13.78 8.03
C LEU A 61 -2.24 13.53 6.88
N CYS A 62 -2.65 13.83 5.65
CA CYS A 62 -1.83 13.65 4.45
C CYS A 62 -1.17 14.99 4.05
N HIS A 63 0.14 15.00 3.79
CA HIS A 63 0.90 16.21 3.44
C HIS A 63 0.71 17.40 4.40
N GLY A 64 0.43 17.13 5.68
CA GLY A 64 0.20 18.17 6.69
C GLY A 64 -1.22 18.74 6.73
N ASN A 65 -2.14 18.25 5.89
CA ASN A 65 -3.53 18.66 5.90
C ASN A 65 -4.42 17.50 6.36
N VAL A 66 -5.36 17.79 7.27
CA VAL A 66 -6.45 16.87 7.60
C VAL A 66 -7.46 16.96 6.47
N ILE A 67 -7.81 15.80 5.89
CA ILE A 67 -8.80 15.73 4.81
C ILE A 67 -9.99 14.92 5.32
N ASP A 68 -11.05 15.63 5.72
CA ASP A 68 -12.28 15.05 6.22
C ASP A 68 -13.21 14.56 5.09
N GLU A 69 -13.19 15.22 3.93
CA GLU A 69 -14.03 14.83 2.80
C GLU A 69 -13.36 13.77 1.92
N PHE A 70 -14.03 12.63 1.74
CA PHE A 70 -13.53 11.52 0.91
C PHE A 70 -13.28 11.92 -0.56
N LYS A 71 -14.14 12.77 -1.13
CA LYS A 71 -14.02 13.21 -2.54
C LYS A 71 -12.78 14.06 -2.75
N GLU A 72 -12.50 15.00 -1.85
CA GLU A 72 -11.26 15.76 -1.85
C GLU A 72 -10.04 14.86 -1.64
N LYS A 73 -10.17 13.90 -0.72
CA LYS A 73 -9.10 12.95 -0.45
C LYS A 73 -8.70 12.13 -1.66
N ILE A 74 -9.65 11.57 -2.41
CA ILE A 74 -9.33 10.83 -3.63
C ILE A 74 -8.62 11.71 -4.67
N LYS A 75 -9.00 13.00 -4.79
CA LYS A 75 -8.27 13.94 -5.67
C LYS A 75 -6.82 14.13 -5.24
N GLN A 76 -6.56 14.21 -3.93
CA GLN A 76 -5.20 14.31 -3.40
C GLN A 76 -4.42 12.98 -3.52
N CYS A 77 -5.07 11.85 -3.26
CA CYS A 77 -4.49 10.51 -3.41
C CYS A 77 -4.04 10.26 -4.85
N ARG A 78 -4.74 10.76 -5.87
CA ARG A 78 -4.29 10.69 -7.27
C ARG A 78 -2.92 11.33 -7.52
N LYS A 79 -2.50 12.27 -6.67
CA LYS A 79 -1.18 12.93 -6.73
C LYS A 79 -0.18 12.34 -5.73
N CYS A 80 -0.60 11.39 -4.90
CA CYS A 80 0.23 10.80 -3.86
C CYS A 80 1.08 9.67 -4.44
N GLU A 81 2.40 9.74 -4.26
CA GLU A 81 3.31 8.68 -4.72
C GLU A 81 2.98 7.31 -4.12
N PHE A 82 2.58 7.27 -2.85
CA PHE A 82 2.17 6.03 -2.21
C PHE A 82 0.99 5.38 -2.93
N PHE A 83 -0.06 6.16 -3.20
CA PHE A 83 -1.25 5.67 -3.85
C PHE A 83 -0.98 5.22 -5.29
N THR A 84 -0.17 5.97 -6.03
CA THR A 84 0.17 5.64 -7.42
C THR A 84 1.05 4.39 -7.55
N LYS A 85 1.94 4.13 -6.59
CA LYS A 85 2.92 3.03 -6.65
C LYS A 85 2.50 1.77 -5.89
N TYR A 86 1.81 1.90 -4.76
CA TYR A 86 1.59 0.81 -3.81
C TYR A 86 0.13 0.50 -3.48
N ALA A 87 -0.79 1.44 -3.70
CA ALA A 87 -2.19 1.12 -3.46
C ALA A 87 -2.61 0.01 -4.43
N LYS A 88 -3.07 -1.12 -3.87
CA LYS A 88 -3.67 -2.19 -4.68
C LYS A 88 -4.80 -1.55 -5.47
N ARG A 89 -4.65 -1.51 -6.80
CA ARG A 89 -5.63 -0.89 -7.69
C ARG A 89 -7.01 -1.41 -7.29
N PRO A 90 -7.96 -0.54 -6.91
CA PRO A 90 -9.36 -0.96 -6.86
C PRO A 90 -9.75 -1.20 -8.32
N MET A 91 -9.58 -2.45 -8.76
CA MET A 91 -10.21 -2.98 -9.97
C MET A 91 -11.70 -3.13 -9.71
#